data_AF-A0A1U8M2P9-F1
#
_entry.id   AF-A0A1U8M2P9-F1
#
_cell.length_a   1.000
_cell.length_b   1.000
_cell.length_c   1.000
_cell.angle_alpha   90.00
_cell.angle_beta   90.00
_cell.angle_gamma   90.00
#
_symmetry.space_group_name_H-M   'P 1'
#
loop_
_entity.id
_entity.type
_entity.pdbx_description
1 polymer ?
#
loop_
_entity_poly.entity_id
_entity_poly.type
_entity_poly.pdbx_seq_one_letter_code
_entity_poly.pdbx_strand_id
1 'polypeptide(L)'
;MLSGLMNFLRACFRPKSDQYSHTSLDTGGRQDGLLWYKDTGQHVNGFTSEQQTMSVDVIRKAYQATEEGFLSLVTKQWPMKPQIAAVGSCCLVGVICGGTLYVANLGDSRAVLGRAVKATGEVLAIQLSAEHNVCIESVRQELQSLHPDDSQIVVLKHNVWRVKGLIQVSRSIGDVYLKKAEFNREPLYSKFRLREPLKRPILSADPSISVHQLQPHDQFVIFASDGLWEHLSNQEAVDIVQNHPRSGSARRLVKTALKEAANKREMRYSDLKKIDRGVRRHFHDDITVIVVFLDSNLVSGGSSVKGPNLSVKGGGVSLRPNILAPCATPTEAGST
;
A
#
# COMPACT_ATOMS: atom_id res chain seq x y z
N MET A 1 28.69 1.19 -23.80
CA MET A 1 27.91 1.62 -22.62
C MET A 1 26.44 1.22 -22.68
N LEU A 2 25.78 1.15 -23.85
CA LEU A 2 24.40 0.65 -23.97
C LEU A 2 24.21 -0.87 -23.77
N SER A 3 25.19 -1.70 -24.11
CA SER A 3 25.08 -3.17 -23.90
C SER A 3 25.09 -3.58 -22.43
N GLY A 4 25.66 -2.74 -21.55
CA GLY A 4 25.67 -2.96 -20.10
C GLY A 4 24.30 -2.76 -19.46
N LEU A 5 23.53 -1.76 -19.91
CA LEU A 5 22.18 -1.47 -19.43
C LEU A 5 21.17 -2.56 -19.88
N MET A 6 21.31 -3.05 -21.13
CA MET A 6 20.48 -4.13 -21.64
C MET A 6 20.82 -5.49 -21.00
N ASN A 7 22.10 -5.77 -20.70
CA ASN A 7 22.48 -6.98 -19.96
C ASN A 7 22.10 -6.90 -18.47
N PHE A 8 21.99 -5.69 -17.90
CA PHE A 8 21.56 -5.45 -16.52
C PHE A 8 20.07 -5.79 -16.30
N LEU A 9 19.18 -5.35 -17.20
CA LEU A 9 17.76 -5.75 -17.19
C LEU A 9 17.59 -7.27 -17.43
N ARG A 10 18.49 -7.87 -18.24
CA ARG A 10 18.48 -9.31 -18.54
C ARG A 10 18.97 -10.19 -17.38
N ALA A 11 19.83 -9.68 -16.52
CA ALA A 11 20.37 -10.40 -15.36
C ALA A 11 19.44 -10.35 -14.13
N CYS A 12 18.61 -9.31 -14.00
CA CYS A 12 17.63 -9.19 -12.92
C CYS A 12 16.50 -10.24 -12.98
N PHE A 13 16.30 -10.89 -14.13
CA PHE A 13 15.12 -11.73 -14.37
C PHE A 13 15.36 -12.96 -15.25
N ARG A 14 16.60 -13.46 -15.42
CA ARG A 14 16.81 -14.67 -16.24
C ARG A 14 16.07 -15.87 -15.61
N PRO A 15 15.08 -16.46 -16.28
CA PRO A 15 14.54 -17.76 -15.90
C PRO A 15 15.63 -18.80 -16.16
N LYS A 16 15.68 -19.88 -15.37
CA LYS A 16 16.30 -21.11 -15.88
C LYS A 16 15.58 -21.44 -17.18
N SER A 17 16.35 -21.60 -18.24
CA SER A 17 15.90 -21.98 -19.57
C SER A 17 14.98 -23.19 -19.48
N ASP A 18 13.74 -23.03 -19.91
CA ASP A 18 13.04 -24.00 -20.75
C ASP A 18 12.12 -23.22 -21.69
N GLN A 19 12.04 -23.68 -22.93
CA GLN A 19 11.31 -23.05 -24.03
C GLN A 19 9.83 -22.92 -23.67
N TYR A 20 9.30 -21.70 -23.67
CA TYR A 20 7.85 -21.47 -23.56
C TYR A 20 7.32 -20.85 -24.85
N SER A 21 6.78 -21.73 -25.69
CA SER A 21 5.67 -21.45 -26.58
C SER A 21 4.47 -20.97 -25.76
N HIS A 22 3.71 -20.04 -26.34
CA HIS A 22 2.38 -19.66 -25.87
C HIS A 22 1.51 -20.89 -25.58
N THR A 23 0.68 -20.79 -24.54
CA THR A 23 -0.32 -21.75 -24.05
C THR A 23 0.19 -22.99 -23.30
N SER A 24 0.13 -22.96 -21.97
CA SER A 24 -0.24 -24.12 -21.17
C SER A 24 -0.58 -23.71 -19.73
N LEU A 25 -1.69 -24.26 -19.21
CA LEU A 25 -1.89 -24.41 -17.77
C LEU A 25 -0.72 -25.24 -17.24
N ASP A 26 0.05 -24.67 -16.32
CA ASP A 26 1.05 -25.44 -15.59
C ASP A 26 0.31 -26.42 -14.65
N THR A 27 0.63 -27.70 -14.74
CA THR A 27 -0.06 -28.85 -14.12
C THR A 27 0.09 -28.94 -12.59
N GLY A 28 0.41 -27.83 -11.93
CA GLY A 28 0.65 -27.73 -10.49
C GLY A 28 -0.31 -26.82 -9.70
N GLY A 29 -1.35 -26.25 -10.33
CA GLY A 29 -2.42 -25.54 -9.61
C GLY A 29 -1.99 -24.33 -8.77
N ARG A 30 -0.78 -23.79 -8.96
CA ARG A 30 -0.37 -22.52 -8.33
C ARG A 30 -0.87 -21.35 -9.16
N GLN A 31 -1.99 -20.77 -8.75
CA GLN A 31 -2.28 -19.39 -9.09
C GLN A 31 -1.26 -18.51 -8.37
N ASP A 32 -0.42 -17.79 -9.12
CA ASP A 32 0.33 -16.66 -8.56
C ASP A 32 -0.71 -15.71 -7.94
N GLY A 33 -0.62 -15.52 -6.63
CA GLY A 33 -1.58 -14.70 -5.89
C GLY A 33 -1.58 -13.24 -6.37
N LEU A 34 -2.67 -12.54 -6.08
CA LEU A 34 -2.81 -11.09 -6.22
C LEU A 34 -1.73 -10.38 -5.40
N LEU A 35 -0.64 -9.95 -6.05
CA LEU A 35 0.49 -9.33 -5.36
C LEU A 35 0.77 -7.98 -6.03
N TRP A 36 -0.06 -6.99 -5.70
CA TRP A 36 -0.10 -5.71 -6.40
C TRP A 36 1.24 -4.98 -6.37
N TYR A 37 2.02 -5.15 -5.30
CA TYR A 37 3.39 -4.62 -5.23
C TYR A 37 4.32 -5.23 -6.28
N LYS A 38 4.14 -6.50 -6.67
CA LYS A 38 4.93 -7.14 -7.74
C LYS A 38 4.54 -6.53 -9.08
N ASP A 39 3.25 -6.42 -9.34
CA ASP A 39 2.72 -5.93 -10.61
C ASP A 39 3.09 -4.45 -10.80
N THR A 40 2.82 -3.59 -9.81
CA THR A 40 3.20 -2.17 -9.85
C THR A 40 4.71 -2.00 -9.99
N GLY A 41 5.51 -2.77 -9.26
CA GLY A 41 6.97 -2.72 -9.38
C GLY A 41 7.48 -3.13 -10.76
N GLN A 42 6.86 -4.15 -11.38
CA GLN A 42 7.16 -4.57 -12.75
C GLN A 42 6.80 -3.48 -13.77
N HIS A 43 5.62 -2.87 -13.64
CA HIS A 43 5.19 -1.79 -14.52
C HIS A 43 6.07 -0.54 -14.41
N VAL A 44 6.45 -0.12 -13.19
CA VAL A 44 7.38 1.00 -13.00
C VAL A 44 8.69 0.73 -13.74
N ASN A 45 9.28 -0.47 -13.55
CA ASN A 45 10.53 -0.83 -14.21
C ASN A 45 10.38 -0.91 -15.74
N GLY A 46 9.28 -1.49 -16.23
CA GLY A 46 8.98 -1.59 -17.66
C GLY A 46 8.87 -0.22 -18.32
N PHE A 47 7.99 0.66 -17.82
CA PHE A 47 7.79 1.99 -18.37
C PHE A 47 9.02 2.90 -18.24
N THR A 48 9.81 2.75 -17.17
CA THR A 48 11.10 3.45 -17.04
C THR A 48 12.07 3.02 -18.14
N SER A 49 12.12 1.72 -18.44
CA SER A 49 13.01 1.19 -19.48
C SER A 49 12.59 1.66 -20.86
N GLU A 50 11.29 1.74 -21.13
CA GLU A 50 10.73 2.26 -22.38
C GLU A 50 10.99 3.75 -22.58
N GLN A 51 10.80 4.56 -21.53
CA GLN A 51 10.96 6.02 -21.60
C GLN A 51 12.39 6.49 -21.31
N GLN A 52 13.29 5.59 -20.95
CA GLN A 52 14.69 5.83 -20.57
C GLN A 52 14.89 6.80 -19.39
N THR A 53 13.82 7.18 -18.69
CA THR A 53 13.88 8.10 -17.54
C THR A 53 12.75 7.81 -16.56
N MET A 54 12.96 8.13 -15.28
CA MET A 54 11.93 8.09 -14.25
C MET A 54 11.16 9.40 -14.24
N SER A 55 9.84 9.34 -14.19
CA SER A 55 8.98 10.53 -14.14
C SER A 55 7.68 10.25 -13.38
N VAL A 56 6.96 11.33 -13.06
CA VAL A 56 5.60 11.25 -12.50
C VAL A 56 4.68 10.46 -13.43
N ASP A 57 4.83 10.62 -14.75
CA ASP A 57 3.98 9.94 -15.74
C ASP A 57 4.29 8.44 -15.83
N VAL A 58 5.56 8.04 -15.70
CA VAL A 58 5.94 6.62 -15.60
C VAL A 58 5.24 5.97 -14.41
N ILE A 59 5.26 6.62 -13.25
CA ILE A 59 4.64 6.10 -12.04
C ILE A 59 3.12 6.05 -12.21
N ARG A 60 2.49 7.12 -12.74
CA ARG A 60 1.04 7.14 -13.00
C ARG A 60 0.61 6.02 -13.96
N LYS A 61 1.35 5.81 -15.05
CA LYS A 61 1.11 4.69 -15.99
C LYS A 61 1.23 3.34 -15.30
N ALA A 62 2.18 3.17 -14.37
CA ALA A 62 2.32 1.93 -13.63
C ALA A 62 1.12 1.62 -12.71
N TYR A 63 0.58 2.64 -12.05
CA TYR A 63 -0.66 2.51 -11.26
C TYR A 63 -1.86 2.19 -12.15
N GLN A 64 -2.01 2.88 -13.28
CA GLN A 64 -3.07 2.62 -14.26
C GLN A 64 -3.01 1.19 -14.80
N ALA A 65 -1.82 0.73 -15.23
CA ALA A 65 -1.64 -0.64 -15.71
C ALA A 65 -1.94 -1.70 -14.64
N THR A 66 -1.58 -1.44 -13.38
CA THR A 66 -1.91 -2.34 -12.25
C THR A 66 -3.42 -2.42 -12.04
N GLU A 67 -4.11 -1.27 -12.04
CA GLU A 67 -5.56 -1.20 -11.88
C GLU A 67 -6.29 -1.90 -13.04
N GLU A 68 -5.88 -1.66 -14.28
CA GLU A 68 -6.45 -2.30 -15.47
C GLU A 68 -6.22 -3.81 -15.47
N GLY A 69 -5.02 -4.25 -15.07
CA GLY A 69 -4.71 -5.67 -14.88
C GLY A 69 -5.62 -6.34 -13.85
N PHE A 70 -5.84 -5.68 -12.72
CA PHE A 70 -6.75 -6.18 -11.69
C PHE A 70 -8.21 -6.17 -12.15
N LEU A 71 -8.67 -5.11 -12.82
CA LEU A 71 -10.01 -5.05 -13.41
C LEU A 71 -10.24 -6.19 -14.41
N SER A 72 -9.27 -6.46 -15.30
CA SER A 72 -9.33 -7.60 -16.23
C SER A 72 -9.50 -8.93 -15.51
N LEU A 73 -8.81 -9.12 -14.39
CA LEU A 73 -8.95 -10.31 -13.56
C LEU A 73 -10.33 -10.40 -12.90
N VAL A 74 -10.86 -9.29 -12.37
CA VAL A 74 -12.22 -9.23 -11.80
C VAL A 74 -13.24 -9.59 -12.86
N THR A 75 -13.17 -9.03 -14.07
CA THR A 75 -14.06 -9.34 -15.18
C THR A 75 -14.05 -10.82 -15.53
N LYS A 76 -12.85 -11.43 -15.64
CA LYS A 76 -12.70 -12.85 -15.96
C LYS A 76 -13.23 -13.76 -14.85
N GLN A 77 -13.04 -13.41 -13.59
CA GLN A 77 -13.43 -14.24 -12.45
C GLN A 77 -14.86 -13.99 -11.97
N TRP A 78 -15.51 -12.90 -12.39
CA TRP A 78 -16.84 -12.49 -11.91
C TRP A 78 -17.89 -13.62 -11.88
N PRO A 79 -18.03 -14.47 -12.92
CA PRO A 79 -19.04 -15.54 -12.91
C PRO A 79 -18.82 -16.59 -11.82
N MET A 80 -17.58 -16.82 -11.39
CA MET A 80 -17.23 -17.87 -10.42
C MET A 80 -16.92 -17.32 -9.02
N LYS A 81 -16.34 -16.12 -8.94
CA LYS A 81 -15.83 -15.50 -7.72
C LYS A 81 -16.14 -14.00 -7.69
N PRO A 82 -17.43 -13.59 -7.63
CA PRO A 82 -17.83 -12.18 -7.69
C PRO A 82 -17.22 -11.32 -6.56
N GLN A 83 -16.91 -11.94 -5.41
CA GLN A 83 -16.38 -11.25 -4.24
C GLN A 83 -14.98 -10.64 -4.47
N ILE A 84 -14.26 -11.05 -5.52
CA ILE A 84 -12.99 -10.42 -5.90
C ILE A 84 -13.16 -8.93 -6.22
N ALA A 85 -14.34 -8.50 -6.67
CA ALA A 85 -14.61 -7.10 -6.97
C ALA A 85 -14.56 -6.18 -5.72
N ALA A 86 -14.72 -6.76 -4.52
CA ALA A 86 -14.61 -6.06 -3.24
C ALA A 86 -13.21 -6.15 -2.61
N VAL A 87 -12.23 -6.71 -3.33
CA VAL A 87 -10.84 -6.74 -2.88
C VAL A 87 -10.16 -5.45 -3.29
N GLY A 88 -9.61 -4.77 -2.29
CA GLY A 88 -8.99 -3.46 -2.34
C GLY A 88 -7.64 -3.45 -1.63
N SER A 89 -6.79 -2.48 -1.95
CA SER A 89 -5.57 -2.18 -1.19
C SER A 89 -5.15 -0.75 -1.41
N CYS A 90 -4.65 -0.14 -0.34
CA CYS A 90 -3.78 1.02 -0.41
C CYS A 90 -2.46 0.61 -1.08
N CYS A 91 -1.80 1.57 -1.73
CA CYS A 91 -0.53 1.36 -2.41
C CYS A 91 0.34 2.61 -2.20
N LEU A 92 1.48 2.41 -1.55
CA LEU A 92 2.48 3.44 -1.30
C LEU A 92 3.79 2.99 -1.95
N VAL A 93 4.31 3.80 -2.86
CA VAL A 93 5.50 3.51 -3.64
C VAL A 93 6.51 4.65 -3.46
N GLY A 94 7.75 4.28 -3.12
CA GLY A 94 8.90 5.16 -3.13
C GLY A 94 9.88 4.75 -4.23
N VAL A 95 10.30 5.69 -5.07
CA VAL A 95 11.32 5.46 -6.11
C VAL A 95 12.45 6.47 -5.93
N ILE A 96 13.68 5.98 -5.73
CA ILE A 96 14.87 6.82 -5.68
C ILE A 96 15.63 6.65 -7.00
N CYS A 97 15.76 7.71 -7.78
CA CYS A 97 16.43 7.70 -9.07
C CYS A 97 17.14 9.04 -9.31
N GLY A 98 18.43 9.00 -9.62
CA GLY A 98 19.20 10.21 -9.98
C GLY A 98 19.18 11.33 -8.94
N GLY A 99 19.26 11.00 -7.64
CA GLY A 99 19.18 11.99 -6.55
C GLY A 99 17.77 12.53 -6.28
N THR A 100 16.77 12.07 -7.01
CA THR A 100 15.36 12.42 -6.79
C THR A 100 14.61 11.28 -6.11
N LEU A 101 13.81 11.59 -5.10
CA LEU A 101 12.85 10.69 -4.49
C LEU A 101 11.44 11.02 -4.98
N TYR A 102 10.79 10.05 -5.61
CA TYR A 102 9.38 10.10 -5.96
C TYR A 102 8.58 9.31 -4.92
N VAL A 103 7.52 9.89 -4.39
CA VAL A 103 6.59 9.20 -3.49
C VAL A 103 5.20 9.27 -4.09
N ALA A 104 4.66 8.12 -4.46
CA ALA A 104 3.29 7.97 -4.94
C ALA A 104 2.46 7.25 -3.90
N ASN A 105 1.35 7.86 -3.47
CA ASN A 105 0.46 7.29 -2.48
C ASN A 105 -0.96 7.19 -3.01
N LEU A 106 -1.61 6.10 -2.62
CA LEU A 106 -2.97 5.77 -2.96
C LEU A 106 -3.58 5.07 -1.74
N GLY A 107 -4.55 5.72 -1.10
CA GLY A 107 -5.07 5.32 0.22
C GLY A 107 -4.41 6.10 1.37
N ASP A 108 -4.32 5.47 2.53
CA ASP A 108 -3.98 6.08 3.83
C ASP A 108 -2.70 5.54 4.49
N SER A 109 -1.88 4.82 3.71
CA SER A 109 -0.47 4.66 4.05
C SER A 109 0.26 6.01 3.95
N ARG A 110 1.41 6.13 4.61
CA ARG A 110 2.18 7.38 4.65
C ARG A 110 3.68 7.16 4.58
N ALA A 111 4.36 8.10 3.90
CA ALA A 111 5.80 8.24 3.87
C ALA A 111 6.27 9.49 4.61
N VAL A 112 7.27 9.36 5.48
CA VAL A 112 7.84 10.43 6.30
C VAL A 112 9.36 10.42 6.19
N LEU A 113 9.94 11.57 5.83
CA LEU A 113 11.37 11.82 5.77
C LEU A 113 11.87 12.34 7.12
N GLY A 114 12.97 11.75 7.61
CA GLY A 114 13.76 12.30 8.70
C GLY A 114 14.88 13.19 8.14
N ARG A 115 14.81 14.50 8.42
CA ARG A 115 15.78 15.51 7.96
C ARG A 115 16.55 16.10 9.12
N ALA A 116 17.88 15.98 9.09
CA ALA A 116 18.75 16.59 10.09
C ALA A 116 18.79 18.12 9.95
N VAL A 117 18.67 18.83 11.08
CA VAL A 117 18.83 20.28 11.19
C VAL A 117 20.27 20.57 11.61
N LYS A 118 21.06 21.15 10.69
CA LYS A 118 22.50 21.40 10.92
C LYS A 118 22.81 22.19 12.19
N ALA A 119 21.95 23.13 12.57
CA ALA A 119 22.18 24.00 13.71
C ALA A 119 21.98 23.32 15.07
N THR A 120 21.05 22.38 15.17
CA THR A 120 20.65 21.76 16.45
C THR A 120 21.06 20.29 16.57
N GLY A 121 21.32 19.63 15.45
CA GLY A 121 21.52 18.17 15.40
C GLY A 121 20.22 17.37 15.53
N GLU A 122 19.07 18.04 15.66
CA GLU A 122 17.75 17.41 15.70
C GLU A 122 17.36 16.89 14.32
N VAL A 123 16.47 15.89 14.29
CA VAL A 123 15.91 15.35 13.05
C VAL A 123 14.43 15.64 13.00
N LEU A 124 14.01 16.49 12.05
CA LEU A 124 12.62 16.85 11.86
C LEU A 124 11.90 15.87 10.93
N ALA A 125 10.66 15.57 11.26
CA ALA A 125 9.78 14.78 10.41
C ALA A 125 9.12 15.64 9.33
N ILE A 126 9.29 15.22 8.07
CA ILE A 126 8.67 15.85 6.90
C ILE A 126 7.79 14.81 6.21
N GLN A 127 6.48 15.01 6.21
CA GLN A 127 5.56 14.14 5.50
C GLN A 127 5.70 14.33 3.99
N LEU A 128 5.92 13.24 3.27
CA LEU A 128 6.13 13.26 1.82
C LEU A 128 4.87 12.87 1.03
N SER A 129 3.87 12.25 1.66
CA SER A 129 2.67 11.73 0.98
C SER A 129 1.39 12.42 1.45
N ALA A 130 0.51 12.77 0.51
CA ALA A 130 -0.89 13.07 0.82
C ALA A 130 -1.66 11.78 1.13
N GLU A 131 -2.53 11.81 2.12
CA GLU A 131 -3.39 10.67 2.51
C GLU A 131 -4.80 10.83 1.95
N HIS A 132 -5.41 9.71 1.60
CA HIS A 132 -6.73 9.65 0.99
C HIS A 132 -7.74 8.98 1.92
N ASN A 133 -7.75 9.37 3.19
CA ASN A 133 -8.69 8.87 4.20
C ASN A 133 -9.78 9.91 4.47
N VAL A 134 -11.06 9.51 4.46
CA VAL A 134 -12.18 10.43 4.73
C VAL A 134 -12.29 10.84 6.20
N CYS A 135 -11.41 10.37 7.09
CA CYS A 135 -11.23 10.99 8.40
C CYS A 135 -10.58 12.37 8.30
N ILE A 136 -9.92 12.70 7.18
CA ILE A 136 -9.36 14.01 6.87
C ILE A 136 -10.44 14.89 6.22
N GLU A 137 -10.66 16.10 6.76
CA GLU A 137 -11.72 17.00 6.32
C GLU A 137 -11.59 17.42 4.85
N SER A 138 -10.38 17.74 4.38
CA SER A 138 -10.17 18.13 2.98
C SER A 138 -10.53 17.01 2.01
N VAL A 139 -10.25 15.75 2.35
CA VAL A 139 -10.62 14.57 1.54
C VAL A 139 -12.14 14.38 1.54
N ARG A 140 -12.83 14.67 2.66
CA ARG A 140 -14.30 14.66 2.70
C ARG A 140 -14.88 15.71 1.77
N GLN A 141 -14.38 16.93 1.84
CA GLN A 141 -14.85 18.04 1.02
C GLN A 141 -14.60 17.78 -0.47
N GLU A 142 -13.43 17.27 -0.83
CA GLU A 142 -13.13 16.83 -2.21
C GLU A 142 -14.17 15.83 -2.70
N LEU A 143 -14.40 14.76 -1.93
CA LEU A 143 -15.31 13.69 -2.31
C LEU A 143 -16.77 14.15 -2.41
N GLN A 144 -17.21 15.04 -1.51
CA GLN A 144 -18.52 15.70 -1.56
C GLN A 144 -18.67 16.60 -2.80
N SER A 145 -17.63 17.37 -3.16
CA SER A 145 -17.67 18.23 -4.35
C SER A 145 -17.76 17.43 -5.66
N LEU A 146 -17.15 16.24 -5.70
CA LEU A 146 -17.21 15.33 -6.85
C LEU A 146 -18.57 14.61 -6.96
N HIS A 147 -19.35 14.58 -5.86
CA HIS A 147 -20.64 13.91 -5.76
C HIS A 147 -21.71 14.82 -5.13
N PRO A 148 -22.00 15.99 -5.73
CA PRO A 148 -22.91 16.97 -5.14
C PRO A 148 -24.37 16.47 -5.03
N ASP A 149 -24.72 15.45 -5.82
CA ASP A 149 -26.04 14.81 -5.83
C ASP A 149 -26.14 13.59 -4.89
N ASP A 150 -25.10 13.26 -4.13
CA ASP A 150 -25.07 12.12 -3.20
C ASP A 150 -24.79 12.58 -1.77
N SER A 151 -25.85 12.93 -1.04
CA SER A 151 -25.76 13.34 0.37
C SER A 151 -25.22 12.23 1.30
N GLN A 152 -25.14 10.98 0.82
CA GLN A 152 -24.66 9.82 1.56
C GLN A 152 -23.26 9.39 1.10
N ILE A 153 -22.56 10.21 0.30
CA ILE A 153 -21.22 9.88 -0.23
C ILE A 153 -20.22 9.61 0.88
N VAL A 154 -20.27 10.41 1.96
CA VAL A 154 -19.46 10.25 3.16
C VAL A 154 -20.38 10.34 4.36
N VAL A 155 -20.38 9.30 5.21
CA VAL A 155 -21.24 9.21 6.38
C VAL A 155 -20.45 8.82 7.62
N LEU A 156 -20.85 9.35 8.78
CA LEU A 156 -20.29 8.96 10.06
C LEU A 156 -20.98 7.68 10.53
N LYS A 157 -20.22 6.57 10.66
CA LYS A 157 -20.73 5.27 11.09
C LYS A 157 -19.86 4.73 12.23
N HIS A 158 -20.47 4.48 13.38
CA HIS A 158 -19.77 4.12 14.61
C HIS A 158 -18.62 5.09 14.96
N ASN A 159 -18.89 6.39 14.87
CA ASN A 159 -17.93 7.48 15.09
C ASN A 159 -16.71 7.49 14.15
N VAL A 160 -16.77 6.78 13.03
CA VAL A 160 -15.73 6.77 12.00
C VAL A 160 -16.33 7.18 10.66
N TRP A 161 -15.69 8.13 9.98
CA TRP A 161 -16.11 8.57 8.65
C TRP A 161 -15.87 7.46 7.62
N ARG A 162 -16.88 7.17 6.79
CA ARG A 162 -16.80 6.13 5.76
C ARG A 162 -17.47 6.58 4.46
N VAL A 163 -16.82 6.27 3.35
CA VAL A 163 -17.37 6.36 1.99
C VAL A 163 -18.53 5.38 1.85
N LYS A 164 -19.72 5.89 1.57
CA LYS A 164 -21.00 5.13 1.52
C LYS A 164 -21.26 4.23 2.73
N GLY A 165 -20.62 4.49 3.87
CA GLY A 165 -20.73 3.64 5.07
C GLY A 165 -19.95 2.32 5.00
N LEU A 166 -19.06 2.16 4.02
CA LEU A 166 -18.31 0.93 3.72
C LEU A 166 -16.83 1.04 4.07
N ILE A 167 -16.10 1.94 3.41
CA ILE A 167 -14.62 2.02 3.47
C ILE A 167 -14.14 3.41 3.92
N GLN A 168 -12.94 3.52 4.50
CA GLN A 168 -12.38 4.79 4.99
C GLN A 168 -11.53 5.52 3.96
N VAL A 169 -11.07 4.85 2.89
CA VAL A 169 -10.25 5.48 1.85
C VAL A 169 -11.11 5.97 0.68
N SER A 170 -10.71 7.10 0.08
CA SER A 170 -11.29 7.61 -1.17
C SER A 170 -10.55 7.14 -2.42
N ARG A 171 -9.36 6.56 -2.24
CA ARG A 171 -8.54 6.02 -3.32
C ARG A 171 -8.01 4.64 -2.92
N SER A 172 -8.12 3.67 -3.81
CA SER A 172 -7.48 2.35 -3.70
C SER A 172 -7.13 1.80 -5.10
N ILE A 173 -6.20 0.85 -5.20
CA ILE A 173 -6.23 -0.09 -6.33
C ILE A 173 -7.34 -1.10 -6.02
N GLY A 174 -7.99 -1.67 -7.04
CA GLY A 174 -9.11 -2.60 -6.84
C GLY A 174 -10.36 -1.91 -6.31
N ASP A 175 -11.09 -2.52 -5.36
CA ASP A 175 -12.42 -2.04 -4.93
C ASP A 175 -13.34 -1.71 -6.12
N VAL A 176 -13.24 -2.54 -7.17
CA VAL A 176 -13.87 -2.32 -8.47
C VAL A 176 -15.38 -2.14 -8.34
N TYR A 177 -16.00 -2.78 -7.34
CA TYR A 177 -17.41 -2.63 -7.02
C TYR A 177 -17.84 -1.19 -6.68
N LEU A 178 -16.91 -0.29 -6.30
CA LEU A 178 -17.19 1.13 -6.06
C LEU A 178 -16.71 2.04 -7.21
N LYS A 179 -16.14 1.45 -8.25
CA LYS A 179 -15.63 2.16 -9.44
C LYS A 179 -16.47 1.89 -10.69
N LYS A 180 -17.10 0.72 -10.77
CA LYS A 180 -17.80 0.23 -11.95
C LYS A 180 -19.15 -0.39 -11.55
N ALA A 181 -20.23 0.19 -12.06
CA ALA A 181 -21.60 -0.22 -11.72
C ALA A 181 -21.88 -1.70 -12.02
N GLU A 182 -21.26 -2.24 -13.08
CA GLU A 182 -21.39 -3.63 -13.52
C GLU A 182 -20.96 -4.67 -12.47
N PHE A 183 -20.14 -4.26 -11.48
CA PHE A 183 -19.69 -5.11 -10.38
C PHE A 183 -20.33 -4.78 -9.04
N ASN A 184 -21.22 -3.78 -8.96
CA ASN A 184 -22.03 -3.49 -7.78
C ASN A 184 -23.43 -4.10 -7.89
N ARG A 185 -23.49 -5.41 -8.10
CA ARG A 185 -24.75 -6.14 -8.31
C ARG A 185 -24.61 -7.59 -7.89
N GLU A 186 -25.72 -8.32 -7.90
CA GLU A 186 -25.69 -9.77 -7.69
C GLU A 186 -24.79 -10.45 -8.74
N PRO A 187 -23.93 -11.41 -8.36
CA PRO A 187 -23.91 -12.14 -7.08
C PRO A 187 -22.98 -11.60 -5.97
N LEU A 188 -22.59 -10.31 -6.00
CA LEU A 188 -21.83 -9.70 -4.90
C LEU A 188 -22.62 -9.72 -3.58
N TYR A 189 -21.94 -9.97 -2.46
CA TYR A 189 -22.61 -9.98 -1.16
C TYR A 189 -23.29 -8.64 -0.87
N SER A 190 -24.50 -8.70 -0.30
CA SER A 190 -25.33 -7.53 0.01
C SER A 190 -24.59 -6.48 0.84
N LYS A 191 -23.69 -6.89 1.75
CA LYS A 191 -22.86 -5.98 2.56
C LYS A 191 -21.94 -5.06 1.75
N PHE A 192 -21.62 -5.40 0.50
CA PHE A 192 -20.81 -4.60 -0.42
C PHE A 192 -21.66 -3.90 -1.49
N ARG A 193 -22.95 -4.21 -1.59
CA ARG A 193 -23.83 -3.57 -2.58
C ARG A 193 -24.33 -2.23 -2.06
N LEU A 194 -24.28 -1.22 -2.92
CA LEU A 194 -24.89 0.06 -2.67
C LEU A 194 -26.42 -0.07 -2.80
N ARG A 195 -27.15 0.73 -2.03
CA ARG A 195 -28.62 0.77 -2.11
C ARG A 195 -29.09 1.38 -3.43
N GLU A 196 -28.36 2.39 -3.91
CA GLU A 196 -28.64 3.09 -5.16
C GLU A 196 -27.59 2.73 -6.22
N PRO A 197 -27.98 2.63 -7.50
CA PRO A 197 -27.04 2.37 -8.58
C PRO A 197 -25.92 3.42 -8.66
N LEU A 198 -24.71 2.94 -8.93
CA LEU A 198 -23.53 3.77 -9.09
C LEU A 198 -23.63 4.62 -10.36
N LYS A 199 -23.81 5.94 -10.23
CA LYS A 199 -23.86 6.88 -11.37
C LYS A 199 -22.47 7.21 -11.94
N ARG A 200 -21.45 7.23 -11.08
CA ARG A 200 -20.05 7.55 -11.41
C ARG A 200 -19.11 6.82 -10.45
N PRO A 201 -17.82 6.61 -10.79
CA PRO A 201 -16.86 6.00 -9.89
C PRO A 201 -16.74 6.80 -8.59
N ILE A 202 -16.87 6.12 -7.44
CA ILE A 202 -16.74 6.75 -6.12
C ILE A 202 -15.27 6.77 -5.67
N LEU A 203 -14.54 5.67 -5.89
CA LEU A 203 -13.11 5.59 -5.60
C LEU A 203 -12.27 5.88 -6.84
N SER A 204 -11.10 6.48 -6.64
CA SER A 204 -10.11 6.68 -7.69
C SER A 204 -8.91 5.74 -7.54
N ALA A 205 -8.31 5.34 -8.66
CA ALA A 205 -7.02 4.66 -8.71
C ALA A 205 -5.87 5.60 -9.11
N ASP A 206 -6.10 6.92 -9.13
CA ASP A 206 -5.08 7.93 -9.45
C ASP A 206 -4.28 8.32 -8.20
N PRO A 207 -2.97 8.01 -8.14
CA PRO A 207 -2.15 8.28 -6.98
C PRO A 207 -1.83 9.78 -6.86
N SER A 208 -1.70 10.27 -5.62
CA SER A 208 -1.03 11.54 -5.37
C SER A 208 0.48 11.31 -5.38
N ILE A 209 1.21 12.06 -6.21
CA ILE A 209 2.65 11.89 -6.41
C ILE A 209 3.38 13.16 -5.98
N SER A 210 4.32 13.03 -5.05
CA SER A 210 5.27 14.08 -4.68
C SER A 210 6.66 13.76 -5.21
N VAL A 211 7.41 14.82 -5.51
CA VAL A 211 8.78 14.74 -6.01
C VAL A 211 9.66 15.55 -5.09
N HIS A 212 10.68 14.91 -4.53
CA HIS A 212 11.59 15.49 -3.55
C HIS A 212 13.03 15.37 -4.03
N GLN A 213 13.73 16.49 -4.13
CA GLN A 213 15.16 16.49 -4.43
C GLN A 213 15.94 16.15 -3.16
N LEU A 214 16.60 15.00 -3.14
CA LEU A 214 17.34 14.54 -1.98
C LEU A 214 18.45 15.51 -1.63
N GLN A 215 18.54 15.83 -0.34
CA GLN A 215 19.54 16.73 0.20
C GLN A 215 20.53 15.96 1.08
N PRO A 216 21.77 16.43 1.26
CA PRO A 216 22.75 15.76 2.12
C PRO A 216 22.32 15.60 3.58
N HIS A 217 21.35 16.40 4.04
CA HIS A 217 20.79 16.33 5.39
C HIS A 217 19.59 15.39 5.51
N ASP A 218 19.11 14.80 4.41
CA ASP A 218 18.07 13.78 4.42
C ASP A 218 18.67 12.45 4.90
N GLN A 219 18.22 11.96 6.07
CA GLN A 219 18.86 10.84 6.75
C GLN A 219 18.20 9.50 6.41
N PHE A 220 16.87 9.47 6.39
CA PHE A 220 16.10 8.26 6.15
C PHE A 220 14.65 8.56 5.79
N VAL A 221 13.97 7.61 5.16
CA VAL A 221 12.54 7.68 4.87
C VAL A 221 11.84 6.47 5.49
N ILE A 222 10.75 6.74 6.21
CA ILE A 222 9.86 5.73 6.80
C ILE A 222 8.65 5.61 5.89
N PHE A 223 8.39 4.42 5.37
CA PHE A 223 7.14 4.06 4.69
C PHE A 223 6.38 3.11 5.60
N ALA A 224 5.12 3.41 5.90
CA ALA A 224 4.31 2.51 6.73
C ALA A 224 2.81 2.58 6.40
N SER A 225 2.12 1.49 6.71
CA SER A 225 0.65 1.45 6.72
C SER A 225 0.09 2.34 7.82
N ASP A 226 -1.18 2.71 7.68
CA ASP A 226 -1.98 3.44 8.67
C ASP A 226 -1.91 2.79 10.07
N GLY A 227 -1.84 1.47 10.17
CA GLY A 227 -1.66 0.76 11.44
C GLY A 227 -0.44 1.22 12.26
N LEU A 228 0.58 1.85 11.65
CA LEU A 228 1.63 2.56 12.42
C LEU A 228 1.15 3.95 12.86
N TRP A 229 0.63 4.73 11.92
CA TRP A 229 0.30 6.15 12.06
C TRP A 229 -0.96 6.41 12.92
N GLU A 230 -1.80 5.40 13.13
CA GLU A 230 -2.88 5.44 14.13
C GLU A 230 -2.35 5.51 15.58
N HIS A 231 -1.09 5.12 15.80
CA HIS A 231 -0.50 4.99 17.12
C HIS A 231 0.69 5.92 17.36
N LEU A 232 1.38 6.37 16.31
CA LEU A 232 2.54 7.24 16.41
C LEU A 232 2.38 8.46 15.51
N SER A 233 2.76 9.62 16.03
CA SER A 233 2.95 10.83 15.22
C SER A 233 4.19 10.70 14.32
N ASN A 234 4.25 11.57 13.31
CA ASN A 234 5.40 11.63 12.40
C ASN A 234 6.71 11.86 13.15
N GLN A 235 6.71 12.76 14.14
CA GLN A 235 7.92 13.10 14.89
C GLN A 235 8.35 11.97 15.83
N GLU A 236 7.42 11.35 16.57
CA GLU A 236 7.74 10.20 17.42
C GLU A 236 8.37 9.05 16.62
N ALA A 237 7.86 8.78 15.42
CA ALA A 237 8.44 7.76 14.55
C ALA A 237 9.87 8.11 14.12
N VAL A 238 10.11 9.37 13.75
CA VAL A 238 11.45 9.87 13.39
C VAL A 238 12.41 9.80 14.59
N ASP A 239 11.97 10.20 15.78
CA ASP A 239 12.77 10.14 17.00
C ASP A 239 13.14 8.71 17.38
N ILE A 240 12.21 7.76 17.21
CA ILE A 240 12.50 6.33 17.43
C ILE A 240 13.59 5.83 16.47
N VAL A 241 13.53 6.23 15.19
CA VAL A 241 14.53 5.80 14.21
C VAL A 241 15.88 6.46 14.46
N GLN A 242 15.89 7.75 14.82
CA GLN A 242 17.10 8.54 15.05
C GLN A 242 17.86 8.09 16.31
N ASN A 243 17.15 7.85 17.41
CA ASN A 243 17.77 7.58 18.72
C ASN A 243 18.21 6.12 18.91
N HIS A 244 18.16 5.30 17.87
CA HIS A 244 18.46 3.87 17.95
C HIS A 244 19.35 3.38 16.80
N PRO A 245 20.03 2.23 16.96
CA PRO A 245 20.80 1.63 15.87
C PRO A 245 19.93 1.39 14.63
N ARG A 246 20.51 1.52 13.43
CA ARG A 246 19.82 1.27 12.16
C ARG A 246 19.20 -0.13 12.08
N SER A 247 19.90 -1.14 12.63
CA SER A 247 19.43 -2.52 12.64
C SER A 247 18.23 -2.71 13.56
N GLY A 248 17.09 -3.08 12.99
CA GLY A 248 15.86 -3.32 13.72
C GLY A 248 14.96 -2.11 13.94
N SER A 249 15.20 -0.97 13.28
CA SER A 249 14.37 0.24 13.44
C SER A 249 12.89 0.00 13.10
N ALA A 250 12.60 -0.68 11.99
CA ALA A 250 11.23 -1.07 11.64
C ALA A 250 10.56 -1.94 12.73
N ARG A 251 11.29 -2.91 13.30
CA ARG A 251 10.79 -3.76 14.39
C ARG A 251 10.51 -2.95 15.67
N ARG A 252 11.34 -1.93 15.96
CA ARG A 252 11.11 -1.01 17.08
C ARG A 252 9.85 -0.18 16.86
N LEU A 253 9.68 0.42 15.68
CA LEU A 253 8.46 1.16 15.32
C LEU A 253 7.20 0.30 15.52
N VAL A 254 7.18 -0.92 14.97
CA VAL A 254 6.07 -1.87 15.17
C VAL A 254 5.85 -2.19 16.65
N LYS A 255 6.92 -2.45 17.41
CA LYS A 255 6.80 -2.76 18.84
C LYS A 255 6.24 -1.58 19.63
N THR A 256 6.66 -0.35 19.33
CA THR A 256 6.16 0.85 20.01
C THR A 256 4.70 1.11 19.67
N ALA A 257 4.31 1.04 18.39
CA ALA A 257 2.91 1.20 18.00
C ALA A 257 1.99 0.16 18.67
N LEU A 258 2.41 -1.10 18.75
CA LEU A 258 1.63 -2.13 19.46
C LEU A 258 1.55 -1.90 20.97
N LYS A 259 2.56 -1.27 21.59
CA LYS A 259 2.46 -0.88 23.01
C LYS A 259 1.44 0.24 23.18
N GLU A 260 1.46 1.24 22.31
CA GLU A 260 0.46 2.31 22.34
C GLU A 260 -0.95 1.79 22.06
N ALA A 261 -1.11 0.83 21.14
CA ALA A 261 -2.38 0.14 20.94
C ALA A 261 -2.87 -0.56 22.21
N ALA A 262 -1.98 -1.24 22.93
CA ALA A 262 -2.30 -1.88 24.20
C ALA A 262 -2.68 -0.85 25.28
N ASN A 263 -1.94 0.25 25.38
CA ASN A 263 -2.19 1.35 26.32
C ASN A 263 -3.56 1.99 26.09
N LYS A 264 -3.93 2.27 24.83
CA LYS A 264 -5.25 2.81 24.45
C LYS A 264 -6.42 1.87 24.81
N ARG A 265 -6.13 0.59 25.05
CA ARG A 265 -7.09 -0.44 25.46
C ARG A 265 -6.90 -0.87 26.92
N GLU A 266 -6.12 -0.10 27.68
CA GLU A 266 -5.84 -0.32 29.10
C GLU A 266 -5.34 -1.74 29.41
N MET A 267 -4.54 -2.32 28.51
CA MET A 267 -4.06 -3.69 28.63
C MET A 267 -2.54 -3.80 28.46
N ARG A 268 -1.96 -4.92 28.92
CA ARG A 268 -0.53 -5.16 28.75
C ARG A 268 -0.22 -5.57 27.31
N TYR A 269 0.93 -5.13 26.81
CA TYR A 269 1.46 -5.58 25.51
C TYR A 269 1.58 -7.12 25.40
N SER A 270 1.88 -7.81 26.49
CA SER A 270 1.92 -9.28 26.53
C SER A 270 0.57 -9.92 26.23
N ASP A 271 -0.51 -9.27 26.66
CA ASP A 271 -1.87 -9.80 26.57
C ASP A 271 -2.43 -9.51 25.19
N LEU A 272 -2.18 -8.31 24.64
CA LEU A 272 -2.45 -7.97 23.24
C LEU A 272 -1.88 -9.00 22.25
N LYS A 273 -0.66 -9.50 22.51
CA LYS A 273 0.00 -10.50 21.65
C LYS A 273 -0.62 -11.90 21.69
N LYS A 274 -1.35 -12.21 22.76
CA LYS A 274 -2.02 -13.50 22.94
C LYS A 274 -3.42 -13.52 22.33
N ILE A 275 -3.94 -12.35 21.91
CA ILE A 275 -5.26 -12.27 21.28
C ILE A 275 -5.25 -13.04 19.96
N ASP A 276 -6.27 -13.88 19.79
CA ASP A 276 -6.44 -14.72 18.62
C ASP A 276 -6.65 -13.92 17.33
N ARG A 277 -6.25 -14.55 16.22
CA ARG A 277 -6.51 -14.04 14.88
C ARG A 277 -8.02 -13.93 14.67
N GLY A 278 -8.48 -12.80 14.12
CA GLY A 278 -9.90 -12.47 13.96
C GLY A 278 -10.36 -11.41 14.96
N VAL A 279 -10.17 -11.67 16.26
CA VAL A 279 -10.52 -10.70 17.33
C VAL A 279 -9.51 -9.56 17.40
N ARG A 280 -8.24 -9.84 17.11
CA ARG A 280 -7.13 -8.87 17.18
C ARG A 280 -7.37 -7.58 16.37
N ARG A 281 -8.12 -7.63 15.27
CA ARG A 281 -8.45 -6.45 14.45
C ARG A 281 -9.31 -5.42 15.18
N HIS A 282 -9.98 -5.79 16.27
CA HIS A 282 -10.66 -4.82 17.12
C HIS A 282 -9.70 -3.99 17.97
N PHE A 283 -8.45 -4.43 18.12
CA PHE A 283 -7.45 -3.79 18.96
C PHE A 283 -6.46 -2.94 18.16
N HIS A 284 -5.97 -3.47 17.04
CA HIS A 284 -5.08 -2.76 16.13
C HIS A 284 -5.16 -3.36 14.72
N ASP A 285 -4.81 -2.58 13.70
CA ASP A 285 -4.69 -3.10 12.33
C ASP A 285 -3.32 -3.76 12.07
N ASP A 286 -3.17 -4.37 10.89
CA ASP A 286 -1.90 -4.91 10.42
C ASP A 286 -0.86 -3.77 10.23
N ILE A 287 0.30 -3.89 10.89
CA ILE A 287 1.36 -2.87 10.87
C ILE A 287 2.50 -3.32 9.96
N THR A 288 2.73 -2.59 8.88
CA THR A 288 3.87 -2.78 7.97
C THR A 288 4.75 -1.54 7.97
N VAL A 289 6.07 -1.71 8.10
CA VAL A 289 7.03 -0.61 8.16
C VAL A 289 8.27 -0.95 7.34
N ILE A 290 8.72 -0.01 6.52
CA ILE A 290 9.99 -0.01 5.80
C ILE A 290 10.74 1.26 6.19
N VAL A 291 12.02 1.13 6.57
CA VAL A 291 12.90 2.27 6.83
C VAL A 291 14.05 2.22 5.84
N VAL A 292 14.17 3.25 5.00
CA VAL A 292 15.23 3.39 4.01
C VAL A 292 16.20 4.44 4.51
N PHE A 293 17.40 4.02 4.91
CA PHE A 293 18.48 4.97 5.26
C PHE A 293 19.15 5.49 4.00
N LEU A 294 19.31 6.81 3.93
CA LEU A 294 19.93 7.51 2.83
C LEU A 294 21.41 7.73 3.14
N ASP A 295 22.27 7.47 2.16
CA ASP A 295 23.70 7.75 2.29
C ASP A 295 23.99 9.15 1.76
N SER A 296 24.34 10.07 2.66
CA SER A 296 24.68 11.46 2.34
C SER A 296 25.83 11.58 1.33
N ASN A 297 26.73 10.58 1.26
CA ASN A 297 27.85 10.57 0.33
C ASN A 297 27.40 10.29 -1.11
N LEU A 298 26.34 9.49 -1.29
CA LEU A 298 25.75 9.20 -2.60
C LEU A 298 24.86 10.35 -3.10
N VAL A 299 24.30 11.14 -2.19
CA VAL A 299 23.49 12.32 -2.51
C VAL A 299 24.35 13.51 -2.96
N SER A 300 25.62 13.57 -2.55
CA SER A 300 26.52 14.72 -2.82
C SER A 300 27.31 14.65 -4.14
N GLY A 301 26.94 13.75 -5.07
CA GLY A 301 27.39 13.78 -6.47
C GLY A 301 28.85 13.39 -6.76
N GLY A 302 29.61 12.89 -5.77
CA GLY A 302 31.06 12.69 -5.90
C GLY A 302 31.57 11.26 -6.15
N SER A 303 30.71 10.23 -6.17
CA SER A 303 31.23 8.86 -6.24
C SER A 303 30.42 7.95 -7.16
N SER A 304 31.07 7.51 -8.24
CA SER A 304 30.66 6.37 -9.07
C SER A 304 30.88 5.08 -8.27
N VAL A 305 30.05 4.83 -7.25
CA VAL A 305 30.07 3.57 -6.53
C VAL A 305 29.02 2.66 -7.13
N LYS A 306 29.49 1.59 -7.79
CA LYS A 306 28.70 0.39 -8.11
C LYS A 306 28.33 -0.32 -6.80
N GLY A 307 27.39 0.23 -6.05
CA GLY A 307 26.73 -0.51 -4.97
C GLY A 307 25.91 -1.65 -5.57
N PRO A 308 25.69 -2.76 -4.83
CA PRO A 308 24.73 -3.76 -5.28
C PRO A 308 23.36 -3.06 -5.39
N ASN A 309 22.72 -3.18 -6.56
CA ASN A 309 21.36 -2.69 -6.77
C ASN A 309 20.41 -3.54 -5.92
N LEU A 310 20.28 -3.19 -4.65
CA LEU A 310 19.40 -3.88 -3.72
C LEU A 310 17.98 -3.38 -3.95
N SER A 311 17.26 -4.04 -4.87
CA SER A 311 15.80 -3.98 -4.85
C SER A 311 15.34 -4.74 -3.60
N VAL A 312 14.92 -4.01 -2.56
CA VAL A 312 14.29 -4.63 -1.39
C VAL A 312 12.90 -5.08 -1.80
N LYS A 313 12.81 -6.32 -2.29
CA LYS A 313 11.54 -7.02 -2.42
C LYS A 313 11.13 -7.43 -1.01
N GLY A 314 10.00 -6.91 -0.52
CA GLY A 314 9.48 -7.26 0.80
C GLY A 314 9.48 -8.77 0.99
N GLY A 315 10.26 -9.26 1.95
CA GLY A 315 10.27 -10.66 2.33
C GLY A 315 8.93 -10.99 2.98
N GLY A 316 7.97 -11.45 2.19
CA GLY A 316 6.74 -12.02 2.72
C GLY A 316 7.08 -13.16 3.66
N VAL A 317 6.56 -13.11 4.88
CA VAL A 317 6.55 -14.28 5.78
C VAL A 317 5.88 -15.41 5.01
N SER A 318 6.58 -16.53 4.82
CA SER A 318 5.99 -17.74 4.23
C SER A 318 4.91 -18.25 5.19
N LEU A 319 3.65 -17.89 4.93
CA LEU A 319 2.51 -18.46 5.63
C LEU A 319 2.22 -19.82 4.99
N ARG A 320 2.16 -20.86 5.82
CA ARG A 320 1.79 -22.21 5.38
C ARG A 320 0.40 -22.18 4.71
N PRO A 321 0.14 -22.97 3.66
CA PRO A 321 -1.08 -22.86 2.82
C PRO A 321 -2.43 -23.13 3.51
N ASN A 322 -2.46 -23.60 4.77
CA ASN A 322 -3.68 -24.12 5.38
C ASN A 322 -4.33 -23.20 6.42
N ILE A 323 -4.54 -21.92 6.10
CA ILE A 323 -5.42 -21.07 6.92
C ILE A 323 -6.30 -20.19 6.02
N LEU A 324 -7.15 -20.84 5.23
CA LEU A 324 -8.43 -20.30 4.80
C LEU A 324 -9.48 -21.14 5.50
N ALA A 325 -9.83 -20.79 6.74
CA ALA A 325 -11.05 -21.30 7.33
C ALA A 325 -12.23 -20.52 6.69
N PRO A 326 -13.22 -21.20 6.10
CA PRO A 326 -14.43 -20.54 5.64
C PRO A 326 -15.14 -19.91 6.85
N CYS A 327 -15.64 -18.69 6.67
CA CYS A 327 -16.58 -18.09 7.62
C CYS A 327 -17.71 -19.09 7.90
N ALA A 328 -17.81 -19.53 9.16
CA ALA A 328 -18.93 -20.33 9.61
C ALA A 328 -20.23 -19.55 9.40
N THR A 329 -21.16 -20.15 8.67
CA THR A 329 -22.57 -19.78 8.67
C THR A 329 -23.16 -20.08 10.06
N PRO A 330 -24.06 -19.23 10.61
CA PRO A 330 -24.81 -19.62 11.80
C PRO A 330 -25.69 -20.81 11.46
N THR A 331 -25.50 -21.91 12.18
CA THR A 331 -26.38 -23.07 12.18
C THR A 331 -27.70 -22.66 12.83
N GLU A 332 -28.80 -22.74 12.09
CA GLU A 332 -30.13 -22.79 12.68
C GLU A 332 -30.23 -24.06 13.53
N ALA A 333 -30.41 -23.91 14.83
CA ALA A 333 -30.87 -24.98 15.71
C ALA A 333 -32.40 -24.92 15.73
N GLY A 334 -33.03 -26.03 15.35
CA GLY A 334 -34.47 -26.15 15.20
C GLY A 334 -35.26 -26.25 16.52
N SER A 335 -36.55 -25.98 16.35
CA SER A 335 -37.70 -26.65 16.97
C SER A 335 -37.69 -26.88 18.48
N THR A 336 -38.50 -26.10 19.18
CA THR A 336 -39.78 -26.59 19.70
C THR A 336 -40.88 -25.61 19.33
#